data_AF-A0A2M8L1L4-F1
#
_entry.id   AF-A0A2M8L1L4-F1
#
_cell.length_a   1.000
_cell.length_b   1.000
_cell.length_c   1.000
_cell.angle_alpha   90.00
_cell.angle_beta   90.00
_cell.angle_gamma   90.00
#
_symmetry.space_group_name_H-M   'P 1'
#
loop_
_entity.id
_entity.type
_entity.pdbx_description
1 polymer ?
#
loop_
_entity_poly.entity_id
_entity_poly.type
_entity_poly.pdbx_seq_one_letter_code
_entity_poly.pdbx_strand_id
1 'polypeptide(L)' 'SGNLKKEESEFIKKIAKKWQKKRTNEIVAFTHEQLPYKICSPGEVIPYELITQQEPEYVY' A
#
# COMPACT_ATOMS: atom_id res chain seq x y z
N SER A 1 -3.28 -3.82 24.93
CA SER A 1 -3.65 -2.90 23.82
C SER A 1 -2.37 -2.34 23.23
N GLY A 2 -2.07 -2.62 21.95
CA GLY A 2 -0.87 -2.10 21.31
C GLY A 2 -1.05 -0.62 20.99
N ASN A 3 -0.29 0.26 21.65
CA ASN A 3 -0.20 1.66 21.25
C ASN A 3 0.87 1.78 20.16
N LEU A 4 0.53 2.47 19.06
CA LEU A 4 1.50 2.83 18.03
C LEU A 4 2.54 3.78 18.62
N LYS A 5 3.81 3.59 18.24
CA LYS A 5 4.86 4.56 18.53
C LYS A 5 4.58 5.86 17.78
N LYS A 6 5.16 6.97 18.26
CA LYS A 6 4.94 8.29 17.68
C LYS A 6 5.35 8.32 16.21
N GLU A 7 6.48 7.68 15.89
CA GLU A 7 7.05 7.60 14.55
C GLU A 7 6.12 6.85 13.59
N GLU A 8 5.53 5.74 14.05
CA GLU A 8 4.56 4.95 13.27
C GLU A 8 3.29 5.78 12.99
N SER A 9 2.79 6.51 13.99
CA SER A 9 1.63 7.40 13.81
C SER A 9 1.92 8.53 12.82
N GLU A 10 3.10 9.14 12.90
CA GLU A 10 3.52 10.20 11.97
C GLU A 10 3.66 9.67 10.54
N PHE A 11 4.20 8.45 10.38
CA PHE A 11 4.31 7.79 9.08
C PHE A 11 2.95 7.51 8.45
N ILE A 12 2.00 6.94 9.23
CA ILE A 12 0.63 6.70 8.78
C ILE A 12 -0.04 8.01 8.34
N LYS A 13 0.13 9.10 9.11
CA LYS A 13 -0.39 10.43 8.75
C LYS A 13 0.22 10.96 7.45
N LYS A 14 1.51 10.74 7.20
CA LYS A 14 2.19 11.14 5.96
C LYS A 14 1.60 10.40 4.75
N ILE A 15 1.38 9.08 4.87
CA ILE A 15 0.74 8.26 3.83
C ILE A 15 -0.68 8.76 3.58
N ALA A 16 -1.49 8.94 4.64
CA ALA A 16 -2.86 9.41 4.52
C ALA A 16 -2.95 10.76 3.80
N LYS A 17 -2.07 11.72 4.13
CA LYS A 17 -2.00 13.01 3.42
C LYS A 17 -1.64 12.87 1.94
N LYS A 18 -0.76 11.93 1.57
CA LYS A 18 -0.39 11.67 0.16
C LYS A 18 -1.60 11.18 -0.64
N TRP A 19 -2.42 10.32 -0.05
CA TRP A 19 -3.58 9.72 -0.71
C TRP A 19 -4.87 10.56 -0.64
N GLN A 20 -4.97 11.50 0.30
CA GLN A 20 -6.20 12.28 0.55
C GLN A 20 -6.82 12.95 -0.69
N LYS A 21 -6.00 13.38 -1.65
CA LYS A 21 -6.46 14.08 -2.86
C LYS A 21 -6.48 13.19 -4.11
N LYS A 22 -6.15 11.91 -3.99
CA LYS A 22 -6.10 10.95 -5.11
C LYS A 22 -7.47 10.33 -5.32
N ARG A 23 -7.82 10.09 -6.58
CA ARG A 23 -9.09 9.41 -6.91
C ARG A 23 -8.95 7.92 -6.62
N THR A 24 -10.02 7.27 -6.18
CA THR A 24 -10.01 5.83 -5.85
C THR A 24 -9.43 4.97 -6.98
N ASN A 25 -9.77 5.27 -8.23
CA ASN A 25 -9.25 4.53 -9.38
C ASN A 25 -7.72 4.69 -9.57
N GLU A 26 -7.15 5.85 -9.23
CA GLU A 26 -5.69 6.07 -9.26
C GLU A 26 -4.99 5.23 -8.18
N ILE A 27 -5.59 5.13 -6.98
CA ILE A 27 -5.07 4.30 -5.90
C ILE A 27 -5.12 2.83 -6.29
N VAL A 28 -6.26 2.37 -6.83
CA VAL A 28 -6.44 0.99 -7.29
C VAL A 28 -5.44 0.65 -8.40
N ALA A 29 -5.29 1.52 -9.41
CA ALA A 29 -4.33 1.34 -10.48
C ALA A 29 -2.90 1.23 -9.94
N PHE A 30 -2.51 2.14 -9.05
CA PHE A 30 -1.20 2.08 -8.39
C PHE A 30 -0.98 0.78 -7.63
N THR A 31 -1.97 0.32 -6.87
CA THR A 31 -1.87 -0.93 -6.10
C THR A 31 -1.77 -2.16 -7.01
N HIS A 32 -2.47 -2.16 -8.15
CA HIS A 32 -2.38 -3.25 -9.13
C HIS A 32 -1.02 -3.31 -9.86
N GLU A 33 -0.21 -2.25 -9.81
CA GLU A 33 1.17 -2.26 -10.32
C GLU A 33 2.16 -2.96 -9.38
N GLN A 34 1.75 -3.31 -8.16
CA GLN A 34 2.60 -4.00 -7.21
C GLN A 34 2.70 -5.50 -7.52
N LEU A 35 3.84 -6.11 -7.14
CA LEU A 35 4.14 -7.50 -7.41
C LEU A 35 3.00 -8.47 -7.06
N PRO A 36 2.29 -8.35 -5.91
CA PRO A 36 1.24 -9.29 -5.55
C PRO A 36 0.12 -9.37 -6.59
N TYR A 37 -0.30 -8.21 -7.12
CA TYR A 37 -1.34 -8.13 -8.13
C TYR A 37 -0.87 -8.53 -9.53
N LYS A 38 0.43 -8.36 -9.83
CA LYS A 38 1.02 -8.72 -11.12
C LYS A 38 1.13 -10.23 -11.34
N ILE A 39 1.25 -11.00 -10.25
CA ILE A 39 1.48 -12.46 -10.33
C ILE A 39 0.24 -13.29 -10.02
N CYS A 40 -0.76 -12.71 -9.35
CA CYS A 40 -2.02 -13.38 -9.07
C CYS A 40 -3.01 -13.19 -10.22
N SER A 41 -3.82 -14.20 -10.50
CA SER A 41 -4.87 -14.10 -11.51
C SER A 41 -6.02 -13.20 -11.03
N PRO A 42 -6.79 -12.57 -11.92
CA PRO A 42 -7.97 -11.80 -11.52
C PRO A 42 -8.96 -12.67 -10.72
N GLY A 43 -9.30 -12.22 -9.51
CA GLY A 43 -10.20 -12.94 -8.58
C GLY A 43 -9.52 -14.00 -7.71
N GLU A 44 -8.21 -14.22 -7.90
CA GLU A 44 -7.42 -15.08 -7.03
C GLU A 44 -7.13 -14.39 -5.69
N VAL A 45 -7.13 -15.16 -4.60
CA VAL A 45 -6.74 -14.66 -3.29
C VAL A 45 -5.23 -14.46 -3.29
N ILE A 46 -4.77 -13.25 -2.95
CA ILE A 46 -3.34 -12.95 -2.82
C ILE A 46 -2.78 -13.63 -1.56
N PRO A 47 -1.78 -14.52 -1.67
CA PRO A 47 -1.03 -15.05 -0.52
C PRO A 47 -0.41 -13.95 0.33
N TYR A 48 -0.51 -14.06 1.65
CA TYR A 48 0.06 -13.08 2.58
C TYR A 48 1.58 -12.98 2.46
N GLU A 49 2.25 -14.06 2.08
CA GLU A 49 3.70 -14.16 1.87
C GLU A 49 4.19 -13.24 0.75
N LEU A 50 3.31 -12.85 -0.17
CA LEU A 50 3.63 -11.95 -1.26
C LEU A 50 3.45 -10.48 -0.87
N ILE A 51 2.68 -10.20 0.18
CA ILE A 51 2.43 -8.84 0.66
C ILE A 51 3.66 -8.36 1.43
N THR A 52 4.55 -7.67 0.71
CA THR A 52 5.76 -7.06 1.27
C THR A 52 5.62 -5.54 1.31
N GLN A 53 6.22 -4.91 2.33
CA GLN A 53 6.29 -3.46 2.40
C GLN A 53 7.37 -2.99 1.42
N GLN A 54 6.96 -2.35 0.32
CA GLN A 54 7.92 -1.71 -0.58
C GLN A 54 8.40 -0.37 0.00
N GLU A 55 9.69 -0.08 -0.16
CA GLU A 55 10.21 1.22 0.26
C GLU A 55 9.55 2.34 -0.56
N PRO A 56 9.13 3.45 0.07
CA PRO A 56 8.43 4.55 -0.61
C PRO A 56 9.21 5.16 -1.79
N GLU A 57 10.51 4.95 -1.83
CA GLU A 57 11.47 5.46 -2.81
C GLU A 57 11.43 4.71 -4.15
N TYR A 58 10.86 3.50 -4.20
CA TYR A 58 10.71 2.71 -5.44
C TYR A 58 9.36 2.90 -6.14
N VAL A 59 8.56 3.87 -5.69
CA VAL A 59 7.25 4.20 -6.26
C VAL A 59 7.40 5.40 -7.20
N TYR A 60 7.50 5.15 -8.51
CA TYR A 60 7.52 6.15 -9.59
C TYR A 60 6.17 6.86 -9.79
#